data_AF-A0A7S2G571-F1
#
_entry.id   AF-A0A7S2G571-F1
#
_cell.length_a   1.000
_cell.length_b   1.000
_cell.length_c   1.000
_cell.angle_alpha   90.00
_cell.angle_beta   90.00
_cell.angle_gamma   90.00
#
_symmetry.space_group_name_H-M   'P 1'
#
loop_
_entity.id
_entity.type
_entity.pdbx_description
1 polymer ?
#
loop_
_entity_poly.entity_id
_entity_poly.type
_entity_poly.pdbx_seq_one_letter_code
_entity_poly.pdbx_strand_id
1 'polypeptide(L)'
;VKSPQTAERLSTGAIVEELELVGDRLHYLIVPGTSTGPEEGWASIKVSGKDLLVPKAEEPHDIGGPADTGGAVEVDEATKAKIEAMAKAMAQDFPKFVPKYKVFKYPLAAPKFRVFCFHNAGSAESNYSAKKTPLTDWALEEAEGVEVVSLQYPGRENMRKEKLHT
;
A
#
# COMPACT_ATOMS: atom_id res chain seq x y z
N VAL A 1 45.58 -18.55 -6.73
CA VAL A 1 45.01 -19.13 -7.97
C VAL A 1 45.09 -18.12 -9.10
N LYS A 2 45.73 -18.47 -10.23
CA LYS A 2 45.69 -17.67 -11.47
C LYS A 2 44.60 -18.27 -12.37
N SER A 3 43.57 -17.48 -12.69
CA SER A 3 42.54 -17.85 -13.67
C SER A 3 42.78 -17.07 -14.97
N PRO A 4 42.29 -17.56 -16.12
CA PRO A 4 42.23 -16.75 -17.34
C PRO A 4 41.41 -15.48 -17.09
N GLN A 5 41.84 -14.37 -17.70
CA GLN A 5 41.07 -13.13 -17.68
C GLN A 5 40.10 -13.16 -18.86
N THR A 6 38.81 -12.99 -18.58
CA THR A 6 37.77 -12.84 -19.61
C THR A 6 37.87 -11.47 -20.30
N ALA A 7 37.43 -11.41 -21.55
CA ALA A 7 37.37 -10.16 -22.31
C ALA A 7 36.39 -9.15 -21.68
N GLU A 8 35.32 -9.67 -21.08
CA GLU A 8 34.28 -8.88 -20.44
C GLU A 8 34.45 -8.81 -18.93
N ARG A 9 33.95 -7.73 -18.33
CA ARG A 9 33.95 -7.50 -16.89
C ARG A 9 32.54 -7.74 -16.34
N LEU A 10 32.48 -8.36 -15.17
CA LEU A 10 31.25 -8.41 -14.38
C LEU A 10 30.84 -6.98 -14.00
N SER A 11 29.59 -6.62 -14.30
CA SER A 11 29.04 -5.29 -13.97
C SER A 11 28.80 -5.12 -12.46
N THR A 12 28.81 -3.87 -11.99
CA THR A 12 28.52 -3.56 -10.58
C THR A 12 27.04 -3.79 -10.27
N GLY A 13 26.74 -4.40 -9.13
CA GLY A 13 25.37 -4.77 -8.74
C GLY A 13 24.91 -6.13 -9.28
N ALA A 14 25.79 -6.86 -9.98
CA ALA A 14 25.50 -8.20 -10.43
C ALA A 14 25.23 -9.16 -9.27
N ILE A 15 24.19 -9.97 -9.40
CA ILE A 15 23.92 -11.08 -8.49
C ILE A 15 24.53 -12.32 -9.10
N VAL A 16 25.35 -13.00 -8.31
CA VAL A 16 26.05 -14.22 -8.72
C VAL A 16 25.85 -15.32 -7.69
N GLU A 17 25.82 -16.56 -8.15
CA GLU A 17 25.81 -17.76 -7.33
C GLU A 17 27.25 -18.20 -7.04
N GLU A 18 27.52 -18.57 -5.80
CA GLU A 18 28.80 -19.13 -5.37
C GLU A 18 28.91 -20.60 -5.81
N LEU A 19 29.88 -20.89 -6.68
CA LEU A 19 30.19 -22.27 -7.09
C LEU A 19 31.35 -22.86 -6.27
N GLU A 20 32.42 -22.08 -6.11
CA GLU A 20 33.63 -22.53 -5.38
C GLU A 20 34.41 -21.34 -4.83
N LEU A 21 34.87 -21.42 -3.58
CA LEU A 21 35.71 -20.41 -2.94
C LEU A 21 37.14 -20.93 -2.72
N VAL A 22 38.12 -20.27 -3.34
CA VAL A 22 39.55 -20.61 -3.17
C VAL A 22 40.36 -19.41 -2.72
N GLY A 23 40.59 -19.32 -1.40
CA GLY A 23 41.20 -18.16 -0.76
C GLY A 23 40.30 -16.94 -0.88
N ASP A 24 40.80 -15.85 -1.46
CA ASP A 24 40.05 -14.60 -1.66
C ASP A 24 39.38 -14.51 -3.05
N ARG A 25 39.23 -15.64 -3.74
CA ARG A 25 38.64 -15.68 -5.09
C ARG A 25 37.44 -16.61 -5.16
N LEU A 26 36.33 -16.07 -5.65
CA LEU A 26 35.06 -16.76 -5.85
C LEU A 26 34.92 -17.19 -7.31
N HIS A 27 34.70 -18.47 -7.53
CA HIS A 27 34.14 -19.01 -8.76
C HIS A 27 32.63 -18.82 -8.74
N TYR A 28 32.11 -18.15 -9.76
CA TYR A 28 30.74 -17.67 -9.76
C TYR A 28 29.99 -18.03 -11.05
N LEU A 29 28.67 -18.10 -10.94
CA LEU A 29 27.72 -18.12 -12.06
C LEU A 29 26.79 -16.90 -11.96
N ILE A 30 26.62 -16.12 -13.02
CA ILE A 30 25.70 -14.97 -13.04
C ILE A 30 24.25 -15.47 -12.98
N VAL A 31 23.44 -14.84 -12.13
CA VAL A 31 21.99 -15.03 -12.16
C VAL A 31 21.41 -14.34 -13.41
N PRO A 32 20.76 -15.07 -14.34
CA PRO A 32 20.24 -14.51 -15.59
C PRO A 32 19.32 -13.30 -15.35
N GLY A 33 19.50 -12.26 -16.16
CA GLY A 33 18.67 -11.05 -16.11
C GLY A 33 19.03 -10.06 -15.00
N THR A 34 20.01 -10.37 -14.14
CA THR A 34 20.45 -9.44 -13.08
C THR A 34 21.58 -8.51 -13.50
N SER A 35 22.33 -8.85 -14.56
CA SER A 35 23.55 -8.11 -14.92
C SER A 35 24.08 -8.40 -16.33
N THR A 36 25.17 -7.72 -16.70
CA THR A 36 26.00 -7.97 -17.89
C THR A 36 27.41 -8.42 -17.50
N GLY A 37 28.01 -9.31 -18.33
CA GLY A 37 29.35 -9.86 -18.14
C GLY A 37 29.43 -11.35 -18.49
N PRO A 38 30.56 -12.01 -18.20
CA PRO A 38 30.75 -13.45 -18.43
C PRO A 38 29.78 -14.27 -17.57
N GLU A 39 29.05 -15.21 -18.16
CA GLU A 39 28.10 -16.08 -17.46
C GLU A 39 28.74 -16.80 -16.28
N GLU A 40 29.98 -17.24 -16.43
CA GLU A 40 30.77 -17.93 -15.40
C GLU A 40 32.18 -17.34 -15.34
N GLY A 41 32.78 -17.30 -14.15
CA GLY A 41 34.15 -16.79 -14.01
C GLY A 41 34.69 -16.73 -12.59
N TRP A 42 35.89 -16.17 -12.46
CA TRP A 42 36.59 -16.02 -11.18
C TRP A 42 36.74 -14.54 -10.80
N ALA A 43 36.07 -14.12 -9.74
CA ALA A 43 36.17 -12.77 -9.17
C ALA A 43 36.97 -12.78 -7.86
N SER A 44 37.60 -11.65 -7.51
CA SER A 44 38.19 -11.48 -6.17
C SER A 44 37.14 -10.91 -5.25
N ILE A 45 37.07 -11.40 -4.01
CA ILE A 45 36.11 -10.89 -3.01
C ILE A 45 36.53 -9.50 -2.53
N LYS A 46 37.84 -9.29 -2.33
CA LYS A 46 38.40 -8.04 -1.82
C LYS A 46 39.62 -7.62 -2.62
N VAL A 47 39.74 -6.33 -2.95
CA VAL A 47 40.92 -5.74 -3.59
C VAL A 47 41.29 -4.43 -2.89
N SER A 48 42.53 -4.31 -2.43
CA SER A 48 43.05 -3.11 -1.73
C SER A 48 42.15 -2.65 -0.58
N GLY A 49 41.61 -3.60 0.18
CA GLY A 49 40.71 -3.34 1.30
C GLY A 49 39.24 -3.07 0.94
N LYS A 50 38.90 -2.95 -0.35
CA LYS A 50 37.53 -2.76 -0.82
C LYS A 50 36.88 -4.10 -1.14
N ASP A 51 35.67 -4.31 -0.63
CA ASP A 51 34.85 -5.47 -0.98
C ASP A 51 34.26 -5.28 -2.38
N LEU A 52 34.49 -6.25 -3.25
CA LEU A 52 33.93 -6.33 -4.60
C LEU A 52 32.72 -7.26 -4.67
N LEU A 53 32.70 -8.27 -3.79
CA LEU A 53 31.59 -9.18 -3.61
C LEU A 53 31.25 -9.24 -2.12
N VAL A 54 29.97 -9.21 -1.82
CA VAL A 54 29.44 -9.38 -0.47
C VAL A 54 28.32 -10.41 -0.51
N PRO A 55 28.13 -11.21 0.55
CA PRO A 55 26.97 -12.08 0.65
C PRO A 55 25.70 -11.26 0.44
N LYS A 56 24.83 -11.72 -0.47
CA LYS A 56 23.51 -11.12 -0.63
C LYS A 56 22.79 -11.33 0.70
N ALA A 57 22.48 -10.24 1.42
CA ALA A 57 21.60 -10.33 2.57
C ALA A 57 20.30 -11.01 2.12
N GLU A 58 19.78 -11.96 2.90
CA GLU A 58 18.45 -12.49 2.65
C GLU A 58 17.52 -11.28 2.50
N GLU A 59 16.85 -11.20 1.33
CA GLU A 59 15.79 -10.20 1.14
C GLU A 59 14.92 -10.31 2.39
N PRO A 60 14.63 -9.20 3.10
CA PRO A 60 13.72 -9.27 4.23
C PRO A 60 12.50 -10.03 3.74
N HIS A 61 12.24 -11.18 4.36
CA HIS A 61 11.10 -12.03 4.04
C HIS A 61 9.94 -11.09 3.77
N ASP A 62 9.45 -11.06 2.52
CA ASP A 62 8.28 -10.28 2.19
C ASP A 62 7.19 -10.80 3.12
N ILE A 63 6.88 -10.02 4.15
CA ILE A 63 5.95 -10.41 5.22
C ILE A 63 4.52 -10.48 4.64
N GLY A 64 4.37 -10.19 3.34
CA GLY A 64 3.12 -9.98 2.66
C GLY A 64 2.50 -8.66 3.13
N GLY A 65 1.54 -8.16 2.37
CA GLY A 65 0.62 -7.19 2.92
C GLY A 65 -0.10 -7.79 4.13
N PRO A 66 -0.64 -6.97 5.05
CA PRO A 66 -1.46 -7.46 6.18
C PRO A 66 -2.69 -8.28 5.74
N ALA A 67 -3.02 -8.30 4.45
CA ALA A 67 -4.06 -9.14 3.86
C ALA A 67 -3.56 -10.53 3.41
N ASP A 68 -2.27 -10.71 3.13
CA ASP A 68 -1.74 -11.95 2.53
C ASP A 68 -1.49 -13.05 3.57
N THR A 69 -1.24 -12.66 4.83
CA THR A 69 -1.10 -13.57 5.98
C THR A 69 -2.32 -13.55 6.90
N GLY A 70 -3.32 -12.72 6.60
CA GLY A 70 -4.58 -12.70 7.32
C GLY A 70 -5.35 -13.99 7.06
N GLY A 71 -5.36 -14.91 8.03
CA GLY A 71 -6.26 -16.05 8.00
C GLY A 71 -7.71 -15.62 7.79
N ALA A 72 -8.56 -16.52 7.30
CA ALA A 72 -9.98 -16.22 7.12
C ALA A 72 -10.53 -15.63 8.43
N VAL A 73 -10.97 -14.37 8.38
CA VAL A 73 -11.60 -13.72 9.52
C VAL A 73 -12.91 -14.47 9.76
N GLU A 74 -12.96 -15.29 10.81
CA GLU A 74 -14.20 -15.92 11.23
C GLU A 74 -15.16 -14.81 11.67
N VAL A 75 -16.20 -14.60 10.86
CA VAL A 75 -17.24 -13.63 11.15
C VAL A 75 -18.34 -14.37 11.91
N ASP A 76 -18.60 -13.95 13.14
CA ASP A 76 -19.79 -14.42 13.88
C ASP A 76 -21.05 -14.03 13.10
N GLU A 77 -21.75 -15.03 12.56
CA GLU A 77 -22.97 -14.86 11.76
C GLU A 77 -24.05 -14.08 12.54
N ALA A 78 -24.10 -14.23 13.87
CA ALA A 78 -25.03 -13.46 14.70
C ALA A 78 -24.68 -11.96 14.70
N THR A 79 -23.40 -11.63 14.87
CA THR A 79 -22.90 -10.25 14.77
C THR A 79 -23.10 -9.68 13.37
N LYS A 80 -22.84 -10.46 12.32
CA LYS A 80 -23.09 -10.05 10.93
C LYS A 80 -24.55 -9.70 10.68
N ALA A 81 -25.46 -10.59 11.07
CA ALA A 81 -26.90 -10.36 10.94
C ALA A 81 -27.36 -9.11 11.72
N LYS A 82 -26.79 -8.89 12.93
CA LYS A 82 -27.05 -7.68 13.72
C LYS A 82 -26.57 -6.41 13.01
N ILE A 83 -25.36 -6.43 12.46
CA ILE A 83 -24.78 -5.29 11.73
C ILE A 83 -25.62 -5.00 10.48
N GLU A 84 -26.01 -6.01 9.71
CA GLU A 84 -26.85 -5.85 8.52
C GLU A 84 -28.23 -5.28 8.87
N ALA A 85 -28.86 -5.77 9.94
CA ALA A 85 -30.13 -5.25 10.43
C ALA A 85 -30.01 -3.78 10.86
N MET A 86 -28.95 -3.42 11.59
CA MET A 86 -28.68 -2.03 11.98
C MET A 86 -28.40 -1.14 10.77
N ALA A 87 -27.60 -1.60 9.82
CA ALA A 87 -27.30 -0.86 8.59
C ALA A 87 -28.59 -0.58 7.79
N LYS A 88 -29.49 -1.57 7.68
CA LYS A 88 -30.79 -1.40 7.02
C LYS A 88 -31.68 -0.40 7.75
N ALA A 89 -31.73 -0.45 9.08
CA ALA A 89 -32.52 0.48 9.89
C ALA A 89 -32.02 1.94 9.77
N MET A 90 -30.70 2.12 9.66
CA MET A 90 -30.03 3.42 9.58
C MET A 90 -29.88 3.97 8.16
N ALA A 91 -30.18 3.17 7.12
CA ALA A 91 -29.95 3.55 5.72
C ALA A 91 -30.68 4.85 5.32
N GLN A 92 -31.87 5.08 5.87
CA GLN A 92 -32.66 6.29 5.67
C GLN A 92 -32.03 7.54 6.30
N ASP A 93 -31.25 7.37 7.36
CA ASP A 93 -30.58 8.45 8.07
C ASP A 93 -29.19 8.76 7.51
N PHE A 94 -28.61 7.86 6.71
CA PHE A 94 -27.29 8.04 6.12
C PHE A 94 -27.09 9.41 5.43
N PRO A 95 -28.03 9.92 4.59
CA PRO A 95 -27.89 11.24 3.99
C PRO A 95 -27.82 12.40 4.99
N LYS A 96 -28.30 12.24 6.23
CA LYS A 96 -28.18 13.27 7.29
C LYS A 96 -26.74 13.41 7.77
N PHE A 97 -26.04 12.27 7.89
CA PHE A 97 -24.65 12.23 8.30
C PHE A 97 -23.68 12.56 7.18
N VAL A 98 -24.07 12.37 5.91
CA VAL A 98 -23.22 12.65 4.75
C VAL A 98 -23.98 13.48 3.69
N PRO A 99 -24.32 14.74 3.99
CA PRO A 99 -25.27 15.53 3.20
C PRO A 99 -24.89 15.74 1.74
N LYS A 100 -23.59 15.74 1.42
CA LYS A 100 -23.10 15.94 0.05
C LYS A 100 -22.80 14.65 -0.72
N TYR A 101 -23.07 13.49 -0.13
CA TYR A 101 -22.75 12.20 -0.74
C TYR A 101 -23.33 12.05 -2.16
N LYS A 102 -24.63 12.33 -2.32
CA LYS A 102 -25.30 12.27 -3.64
C LYS A 102 -24.88 13.39 -4.58
N VAL A 103 -24.45 14.54 -4.06
CA VAL A 103 -23.98 15.68 -4.88
C VAL A 103 -22.72 15.29 -5.65
N PHE A 104 -21.91 14.40 -5.09
CA PHE A 104 -20.74 13.82 -5.72
C PHE A 104 -21.02 12.56 -6.55
N LYS A 105 -22.29 12.30 -6.89
CA LYS A 105 -22.73 11.14 -7.68
C LYS A 105 -22.40 9.79 -7.01
N TYR A 106 -22.25 9.77 -5.69
CA TYR A 106 -22.09 8.56 -4.89
C TYR A 106 -23.46 7.97 -4.48
N PRO A 107 -23.54 6.66 -4.17
CA PRO A 107 -22.45 5.69 -4.21
C PRO A 107 -22.04 5.31 -5.64
N LEU A 108 -20.75 5.09 -5.85
CA LEU A 108 -20.19 4.38 -6.99
C LEU A 108 -20.66 2.92 -6.96
N ALA A 109 -20.87 2.34 -8.14
CA ALA A 109 -21.30 0.94 -8.25
C ALA A 109 -20.22 -0.04 -7.76
N ALA A 110 -18.95 0.29 -7.96
CA ALA A 110 -17.80 -0.53 -7.56
C ALA A 110 -16.65 0.37 -7.09
N PRO A 111 -16.71 0.89 -5.84
CA PRO A 111 -15.63 1.71 -5.31
C PRO A 111 -14.38 0.84 -5.09
N LYS A 112 -13.23 1.31 -5.59
CA LYS A 112 -11.92 0.72 -5.31
C LYS A 112 -11.41 1.16 -3.93
N PHE A 113 -11.79 2.36 -3.49
CA PHE A 113 -11.31 2.95 -2.26
C PHE A 113 -12.33 3.94 -1.68
N ARG A 114 -12.43 4.00 -0.35
CA ARG A 114 -13.28 4.97 0.37
C ARG A 114 -12.45 5.76 1.36
N VAL A 115 -12.60 7.09 1.33
CA VAL A 115 -12.01 8.01 2.28
C VAL A 115 -13.10 8.50 3.23
N PHE A 116 -13.00 8.16 4.50
CA PHE A 116 -13.90 8.67 5.53
C PHE A 116 -13.29 9.92 6.18
N CYS A 117 -13.96 11.06 6.07
CA CYS A 117 -13.47 12.33 6.59
C CYS A 117 -14.24 12.73 7.85
N PHE A 118 -13.50 12.87 8.94
CA PHE A 118 -13.99 13.28 10.25
C PHE A 118 -13.49 14.70 10.55
N HIS A 119 -14.40 15.63 10.84
CA HIS A 119 -14.02 16.99 11.20
C HIS A 119 -13.82 17.14 12.72
N ASN A 120 -13.13 18.20 13.16
CA ASN A 120 -12.99 18.52 14.58
C ASN A 120 -14.23 19.26 15.13
N ALA A 121 -14.31 19.41 16.45
CA ALA A 121 -15.31 20.27 17.08
C ALA A 121 -15.23 21.72 16.55
N GLY A 122 -16.38 22.34 16.30
CA GLY A 122 -16.46 23.69 15.71
C GLY A 122 -16.26 23.75 14.19
N SER A 123 -15.93 22.63 13.55
CA SER A 123 -15.78 22.52 12.09
C SER A 123 -17.03 21.95 11.40
N ALA A 124 -16.93 21.60 10.13
CA ALA A 124 -17.99 21.06 9.29
C ALA A 124 -17.41 20.06 8.29
N GLU A 125 -18.27 19.15 7.84
CA GLU A 125 -18.04 18.23 6.72
C GLU A 125 -17.65 18.97 5.42
N SER A 126 -18.07 20.22 5.28
CA SER A 126 -17.80 21.10 4.14
C SER A 126 -16.32 21.36 3.91
N ASN A 127 -15.47 21.21 4.94
CA ASN A 127 -14.02 21.27 4.79
C ASN A 127 -13.45 20.20 3.85
N TYR A 128 -14.14 19.06 3.72
CA TYR A 128 -13.73 17.93 2.88
C TYR A 128 -14.61 17.75 1.65
N SER A 129 -15.73 18.48 1.59
CA SER A 129 -16.76 18.32 0.57
C SER A 129 -17.11 19.64 -0.13
N ALA A 130 -16.29 20.68 0.03
CA ALA A 130 -16.37 21.89 -0.79
C ALA A 130 -15.88 21.56 -2.21
N LYS A 131 -16.52 22.16 -3.23
CA LYS A 131 -16.05 22.03 -4.61
C LYS A 131 -14.72 22.76 -4.77
N LYS A 132 -13.87 22.30 -5.70
CA LYS A 132 -12.58 22.94 -6.04
C LYS A 132 -11.58 22.92 -4.88
N THR A 133 -11.60 21.84 -4.11
CA THR A 133 -10.55 21.57 -3.14
C THR A 133 -9.62 20.51 -3.70
N PRO A 134 -8.33 20.49 -3.34
CA PRO A 134 -7.41 19.47 -3.80
C PRO A 134 -7.93 18.04 -3.59
N LEU A 135 -8.61 17.78 -2.46
CA LEU A 135 -9.19 16.47 -2.17
C LEU A 135 -10.35 16.11 -3.11
N THR A 136 -11.31 17.02 -3.32
CA THR A 136 -12.47 16.74 -4.17
C THR A 136 -12.10 16.68 -5.63
N ASP A 137 -11.16 17.51 -6.07
CA ASP A 137 -10.74 17.55 -7.47
C ASP A 137 -9.99 16.27 -7.82
N TRP A 138 -9.07 15.85 -6.93
CA TRP A 138 -8.43 14.53 -7.03
C TRP A 138 -9.46 13.39 -7.04
N ALA A 139 -10.38 13.33 -6.08
CA ALA A 139 -11.30 12.21 -5.96
C ALA A 139 -12.37 12.14 -7.06
N LEU A 140 -12.76 13.29 -7.65
CA LEU A 140 -13.82 13.34 -8.67
C LEU A 140 -13.27 13.33 -10.09
N GLU A 141 -12.08 13.87 -10.32
CA GLU A 141 -11.55 14.12 -11.67
C GLU A 141 -10.33 13.24 -11.99
N GLU A 142 -9.52 12.88 -11.00
CA GLU A 142 -8.24 12.18 -11.22
C GLU A 142 -8.27 10.71 -10.78
N ALA A 143 -8.93 10.40 -9.67
CA ALA A 143 -8.87 9.09 -9.02
C ALA A 143 -10.15 8.26 -9.27
N GLU A 144 -10.14 7.50 -10.37
CA GLU A 144 -11.25 6.63 -10.72
C GLU A 144 -11.51 5.56 -9.62
N GLY A 145 -12.75 5.51 -9.14
CA GLY A 145 -13.17 4.51 -8.16
C GLY A 145 -12.98 4.94 -6.71
N VAL A 146 -12.68 6.22 -6.44
CA VAL A 146 -12.58 6.76 -5.08
C VAL A 146 -13.90 7.41 -4.65
N GLU A 147 -14.40 7.04 -3.47
CA GLU A 147 -15.49 7.73 -2.79
C GLU A 147 -15.00 8.53 -1.60
N VAL A 148 -15.44 9.78 -1.49
CA VAL A 148 -15.23 10.60 -0.29
C VAL A 148 -16.50 10.64 0.53
N VAL A 149 -16.41 10.14 1.76
CA VAL A 149 -17.49 10.09 2.75
C VAL A 149 -17.20 11.14 3.82
N SER A 150 -17.68 12.38 3.61
CA SER A 150 -17.49 13.47 4.59
C SER A 150 -18.61 13.47 5.63
N LEU A 151 -18.27 13.14 6.87
CA LEU A 151 -19.26 13.00 7.94
C LEU A 151 -19.58 14.34 8.60
N GLN A 152 -20.86 14.54 8.91
CA GLN A 152 -21.40 15.62 9.71
C GLN A 152 -21.83 15.07 11.07
N TYR A 153 -21.31 15.63 12.15
CA TYR A 153 -21.71 15.23 13.50
C TYR A 153 -23.08 15.80 13.93
N PRO A 154 -23.83 15.07 14.78
CA PRO A 154 -25.03 15.57 15.45
C PRO A 154 -24.80 16.88 16.19
N GLY A 155 -25.85 17.73 16.31
CA GLY A 155 -25.79 18.99 17.06
C GLY A 155 -25.41 20.25 16.25
N ARG A 156 -25.02 20.11 14.99
CA ARG A 156 -24.83 21.22 14.01
C ARG A 156 -26.16 21.55 13.30
N GLU A 157 -26.26 22.72 12.65
CA GLU A 157 -27.47 23.34 12.05
C GLU A 157 -28.61 22.39 11.65
N ASN A 158 -28.31 21.32 10.87
CA ASN A 158 -29.31 20.39 10.33
C ASN A 158 -29.68 19.21 11.26
N MET A 159 -28.93 18.97 12.33
CA MET A 159 -29.16 17.91 13.33
C MET A 159 -29.26 18.45 14.76
N ARG A 160 -29.52 19.75 14.92
CA ARG A 160 -29.68 20.42 16.24
C ARG A 160 -30.83 19.88 17.09
N LYS A 161 -31.84 19.26 16.47
CA LYS A 161 -33.01 18.68 17.15
C LYS A 161 -32.78 17.24 17.61
N GLU A 162 -31.69 16.60 17.17
CA GLU A 162 -31.38 15.24 17.58
C GLU A 162 -30.76 15.25 18.98
N LYS A 163 -31.11 14.26 19.80
CA LYS A 163 -30.52 14.12 21.14
C LYS A 163 -29.01 14.00 21.00
N LEU A 164 -28.28 14.86 21.70
CA LEU A 164 -26.87 14.65 21.98
C LEU A 164 -26.72 13.26 22.60
N HIS A 165 -25.82 12.44 22.06
CA HIS A 165 -25.37 11.26 22.76
C HIS A 165 -24.50 11.75 23.93
N THR A 166 -25.13 11.91 25.09
CA THR A 166 -24.47 12.08 26.40
C THR A 166 -24.12 10.73 26.99
#